data_AF-A0A933GIY4-F1
#
_entry.id   AF-A0A933GIY4-F1
#
_cell.length_a   1.000
_cell.length_b   1.000
_cell.length_c   1.000
_cell.angle_alpha   90.00
_cell.angle_beta   90.00
_cell.angle_gamma   90.00
#
_symmetry.space_group_name_H-M   'P 1'
#
loop_
_entity.id
_entity.type
_entity.pdbx_description
1 polymer ?
#
loop_
_entity_poly.entity_id
_entity_poly.type
_entity_poly.pdbx_seq_one_letter_code
_entity_poly.pdbx_strand_id
1 'polypeptide(L)'
;MPSFVYAEKCDGCKGQARTACQYICPNDLMALNKEIMKAFNQEPELCWECFSCVKICPQQAIEVRHYADFAPLGASVIPLRGSDSIMWTIKFRDGRLKRFKFKTRTSAEGSIEPYDGAPAGSPGDLASPNFFTEAGKTLPVPTR
;
A
#
# COMPACT_ATOMS: atom_id res chain seq x y z
N MET A 1 5.20 -14.18 13.09
CA MET A 1 5.64 -14.27 11.67
C MET A 1 4.61 -13.60 10.78
N PRO A 2 4.69 -12.28 10.59
CA PRO A 2 3.89 -11.54 9.60
C PRO A 2 4.35 -11.81 8.16
N SER A 3 4.35 -10.82 7.27
CA SER A 3 4.61 -11.01 5.83
C SER A 3 5.78 -11.96 5.53
N PHE A 4 5.55 -12.99 4.72
CA PHE A 4 6.58 -13.98 4.34
C PHE A 4 6.56 -14.21 2.83
N VAL A 5 7.64 -14.77 2.30
CA VAL A 5 7.87 -14.93 0.87
C VAL A 5 7.95 -16.41 0.50
N TYR A 6 7.16 -16.83 -0.48
CA TYR A 6 7.26 -18.13 -1.14
C TYR A 6 8.49 -18.16 -2.05
N ALA A 7 9.49 -18.96 -1.68
CA ALA A 7 10.77 -19.02 -2.38
C ALA A 7 10.62 -19.51 -3.83
N GLU A 8 9.65 -20.39 -4.08
CA GLU A 8 9.33 -20.96 -5.39
C GLU A 8 8.69 -19.95 -6.35
N LYS A 9 8.02 -18.90 -5.83
CA LYS A 9 7.41 -17.85 -6.65
C LYS A 9 8.28 -16.60 -6.77
N CYS A 10 9.08 -16.29 -5.75
CA CYS A 10 9.89 -15.08 -5.74
C CYS A 10 11.03 -15.19 -6.76
N ASP A 11 11.14 -14.25 -7.67
CA ASP A 11 12.22 -14.16 -8.66
C ASP A 11 13.31 -13.16 -8.25
N GLY A 12 13.19 -12.54 -7.07
CA GLY A 12 14.09 -11.47 -6.62
C GLY A 12 13.95 -10.17 -7.41
N CYS A 13 12.85 -9.97 -8.15
CA CYS A 13 12.60 -8.82 -9.02
C CYS A 13 13.71 -8.60 -10.07
N LYS A 14 14.36 -9.68 -10.55
CA LYS A 14 15.48 -9.62 -11.50
C LYS A 14 15.19 -8.86 -12.81
N GLY A 15 13.92 -8.78 -13.21
CA GLY A 15 13.49 -8.07 -14.43
C GLY A 15 13.02 -6.63 -14.20
N GLN A 16 13.18 -6.08 -12.98
CA GLN A 16 12.69 -4.75 -12.63
C GLN A 16 13.83 -3.83 -12.20
N ALA A 17 13.64 -2.52 -12.36
CA ALA A 17 14.61 -1.52 -11.92
C ALA A 17 14.79 -1.48 -10.38
N ARG A 18 13.80 -1.98 -9.62
CA ARG A 18 13.78 -1.97 -8.15
C ARG A 18 13.13 -3.24 -7.62
N THR A 19 13.55 -3.68 -6.45
CA THR A 19 12.86 -4.75 -5.71
C THR A 19 11.56 -4.19 -5.13
N ALA A 20 10.42 -4.58 -5.71
CA ALA A 20 9.12 -3.97 -5.41
C ALA A 20 8.74 -4.02 -3.91
N CYS A 21 8.93 -5.17 -3.27
CA CYS A 21 8.58 -5.33 -1.85
C CYS A 21 9.47 -4.52 -0.90
N GLN A 22 10.77 -4.42 -1.21
CA GLN A 22 11.71 -3.58 -0.47
C GLN A 22 11.36 -2.09 -0.64
N TYR A 23 11.11 -1.67 -1.88
CA TYR A 23 10.76 -0.29 -2.18
C TYR A 23 9.50 0.21 -1.45
N ILE A 24 8.46 -0.63 -1.32
CA ILE A 24 7.15 -0.19 -0.83
C ILE A 24 6.97 -0.37 0.69
N CYS A 25 7.85 -1.11 1.37
CA CYS A 25 7.65 -1.39 2.79
C CYS A 25 7.79 -0.08 3.59
N PRO A 26 6.73 0.42 4.25
CA PRO A 26 6.80 1.71 4.93
C PRO A 26 7.70 1.69 6.17
N ASN A 27 8.07 0.50 6.65
CA ASN A 27 8.90 0.30 7.83
C ASN A 27 10.21 -0.42 7.49
N ASP A 28 10.63 -0.40 6.21
CA ASP A 28 11.89 -1.00 5.72
C ASP A 28 12.12 -2.49 6.09
N LEU A 29 11.05 -3.26 6.29
CA LEU A 29 11.16 -4.64 6.78
C LEU A 29 11.48 -5.65 5.66
N MET A 30 11.10 -5.33 4.42
CA MET A 30 11.30 -6.25 3.29
C MET A 30 12.70 -6.04 2.71
N ALA A 31 13.53 -7.07 2.72
CA ALA A 31 14.88 -7.04 2.18
C ALA A 31 15.08 -8.11 1.10
N LEU A 32 16.07 -7.90 0.21
CA LEU A 32 16.50 -8.91 -0.76
C LEU A 32 17.76 -9.60 -0.27
N ASN A 33 17.73 -10.91 -0.10
CA ASN A 33 18.95 -11.69 0.02
C ASN A 33 19.58 -11.84 -1.37
N LYS A 34 20.75 -11.23 -1.57
CA LYS A 34 21.46 -11.18 -2.86
C LYS A 34 22.13 -12.50 -3.24
N GLU A 35 22.40 -13.39 -2.29
CA GLU A 35 23.05 -14.68 -2.55
C GLU A 35 22.06 -15.66 -3.21
N ILE A 36 20.86 -15.77 -2.64
CA ILE A 36 19.81 -16.66 -3.15
C ILE A 36 18.81 -15.96 -4.08
N MET A 37 18.89 -14.63 -4.18
CA MET A 37 17.99 -13.77 -4.94
C MET A 37 16.52 -13.97 -4.56
N LYS A 38 16.24 -13.97 -3.26
CA LYS A 38 14.88 -14.07 -2.68
C LYS A 38 14.66 -12.98 -1.65
N ALA A 39 13.47 -12.40 -1.66
CA ALA A 39 13.08 -11.44 -0.65
C ALA A 39 12.69 -12.13 0.66
N PHE A 40 12.80 -11.42 1.77
CA PHE A 40 12.37 -11.87 3.10
C PHE A 40 11.95 -10.66 3.95
N ASN A 41 11.25 -10.90 5.06
CA ASN A 41 11.01 -9.89 6.09
C ASN A 41 12.09 -10.04 7.16
N GLN A 42 12.88 -8.99 7.40
CA GLN A 42 14.03 -9.01 8.30
C GLN A 42 13.67 -8.82 9.78
N GLU A 43 12.52 -8.21 10.09
CA GLU A 43 12.06 -7.96 11.45
C GLU A 43 10.52 -8.13 11.54
N PRO A 44 10.05 -9.40 11.57
CA PRO A 44 8.63 -9.71 11.45
C PRO A 44 7.76 -9.08 12.56
N GLU A 45 8.28 -8.93 13.76
CA GLU A 45 7.62 -8.34 14.93
C GLU A 45 7.23 -6.87 14.75
N LEU A 46 7.94 -6.12 13.90
CA LEU A 46 7.61 -4.73 13.57
C LEU A 46 6.67 -4.59 12.37
N CYS A 47 6.19 -5.70 11.81
CA CYS A 47 5.28 -5.67 10.68
C CYS A 47 3.89 -5.21 11.09
N TRP A 48 3.34 -4.25 10.37
CA TRP A 48 2.00 -3.72 10.61
C TRP A 48 0.90 -4.39 9.77
N GLU A 49 1.23 -5.48 9.07
CA GLU A 49 0.29 -6.19 8.19
C GLU A 49 -0.50 -5.28 7.22
N CYS A 50 0.14 -4.21 6.69
CA CYS A 50 -0.53 -3.26 5.79
C CYS A 50 -0.81 -3.81 4.37
N PHE A 51 -0.26 -4.99 4.06
CA PHE A 51 -0.30 -5.66 2.75
C PHE A 51 0.36 -4.90 1.60
N SER A 52 1.10 -3.81 1.82
CA SER A 52 1.76 -3.07 0.73
C SER A 52 2.72 -3.95 -0.07
N CYS A 53 3.57 -4.72 0.62
CA CYS A 53 4.49 -5.67 -0.02
C CYS A 53 3.75 -6.80 -0.77
N VAL A 54 2.64 -7.29 -0.22
CA VAL A 54 1.78 -8.31 -0.87
C VAL A 54 1.17 -7.77 -2.15
N LYS A 55 0.56 -6.57 -2.09
CA LYS A 55 -0.17 -5.95 -3.21
C LYS A 55 0.75 -5.58 -4.37
N ILE A 56 1.99 -5.16 -4.10
CA ILE A 56 2.93 -4.73 -5.15
C ILE A 56 3.70 -5.89 -5.79
N CYS A 57 3.75 -7.06 -5.14
CA CYS A 57 4.59 -8.15 -5.61
C CYS A 57 4.09 -8.65 -6.98
N PRO A 58 4.88 -8.51 -8.06
CA PRO A 58 4.46 -8.87 -9.42
C PRO A 58 4.22 -10.38 -9.56
N GLN A 59 5.00 -11.19 -8.84
CA GLN A 59 4.91 -12.65 -8.84
C GLN A 59 3.87 -13.19 -7.84
N GLN A 60 3.20 -12.32 -7.08
CA GLN A 60 2.30 -12.71 -5.98
C GLN A 60 2.96 -13.72 -5.03
N ALA A 61 4.24 -13.49 -4.74
CA ALA A 61 5.10 -14.38 -3.96
C ALA A 61 5.04 -14.11 -2.46
N ILE A 62 4.28 -13.11 -2.01
CA ILE A 62 4.26 -12.67 -0.61
C ILE A 62 2.86 -12.86 -0.07
N GLU A 63 2.75 -13.46 1.11
CA GLU A 63 1.51 -13.54 1.87
C GLU A 63 1.75 -13.05 3.30
N VAL A 64 0.67 -12.76 4.01
CA VAL A 64 0.72 -12.47 5.45
C VAL A 64 0.21 -13.70 6.18
N ARG A 65 1.02 -14.18 7.12
CA ARG A 65 0.55 -15.06 8.18
C ARG A 65 0.32 -14.16 9.39
N HIS A 66 -0.86 -14.24 9.99
CA HIS A 66 -1.21 -13.32 11.06
C HIS A 66 -0.33 -13.49 12.32
N TYR A 67 -0.26 -12.44 13.13
CA TYR A 67 0.51 -12.40 14.37
C TYR A 67 0.30 -13.65 15.25
N ALA A 68 1.42 -14.29 15.63
CA ALA A 68 1.41 -15.63 16.21
C ALA A 68 1.04 -15.66 17.70
N ASP A 69 1.09 -14.51 18.36
CA ASP A 69 0.72 -14.27 19.75
C ASP A 69 -0.79 -14.43 19.99
N PHE A 70 -1.63 -14.10 19.00
CA PHE A 70 -3.08 -14.21 19.16
C PHE A 70 -3.84 -14.88 17.99
N ALA A 71 -3.27 -14.98 16.79
CA ALA A 71 -4.00 -15.49 15.62
C ALA A 71 -3.77 -17.00 15.42
N PRO A 72 -4.84 -17.84 15.44
CA PRO A 72 -4.72 -19.25 15.09
C PRO A 72 -4.32 -19.45 13.62
N LEU A 73 -3.64 -20.56 13.35
CA LEU A 73 -3.22 -20.92 11.99
C LEU A 73 -4.41 -21.20 11.06
N GLY A 74 -4.18 -21.10 9.74
CA GLY A 74 -5.07 -21.64 8.70
C GLY A 74 -6.00 -20.63 8.02
N ALA A 75 -6.08 -19.40 8.53
CA ALA A 75 -6.74 -18.30 7.81
C ALA A 75 -5.76 -17.58 6.87
N SER A 76 -6.26 -17.03 5.76
CA SER A 76 -5.48 -16.17 4.87
C SER A 76 -6.35 -15.11 4.19
N VAL A 77 -5.71 -13.98 3.87
CA VAL A 77 -6.32 -12.83 3.20
C VAL A 77 -5.47 -12.51 1.96
N ILE A 78 -6.04 -12.67 0.77
CA ILE A 78 -5.29 -12.60 -0.49
C ILE A 78 -5.86 -11.46 -1.35
N PRO A 79 -5.14 -10.32 -1.49
CA PRO A 79 -5.52 -9.25 -2.40
C PRO A 79 -5.07 -9.52 -3.84
N LEU A 80 -5.86 -9.01 -4.78
CA LEU A 80 -5.46 -8.83 -6.18
C LEU A 80 -5.82 -7.41 -6.60
N ARG A 81 -4.82 -6.53 -6.66
CA ARG A 81 -4.98 -5.10 -6.96
C ARG A 81 -4.82 -4.86 -8.47
N GLY A 82 -5.87 -4.34 -9.11
CA GLY A 82 -5.82 -3.79 -10.46
C GLY A 82 -5.58 -2.26 -10.44
N SER A 83 -5.84 -1.61 -11.56
CA SER A 83 -5.69 -0.15 -11.72
C SER A 83 -6.81 0.65 -11.05
N ASP A 84 -8.06 0.19 -11.17
CA ASP A 84 -9.26 0.90 -10.70
C ASP A 84 -10.03 0.17 -9.59
N SER A 85 -9.61 -1.06 -9.28
CA SER A 85 -10.30 -1.94 -8.34
C SER A 85 -9.36 -2.92 -7.66
N ILE A 86 -9.80 -3.46 -6.52
CA ILE A 86 -9.10 -4.49 -5.76
C ILE A 86 -10.07 -5.63 -5.46
N MET A 87 -9.62 -6.86 -5.69
CA MET A 87 -10.33 -8.07 -5.29
C MET A 87 -9.68 -8.67 -4.05
N TRP A 88 -10.50 -9.26 -3.19
CA TRP A 88 -10.05 -9.93 -1.98
C TRP A 88 -10.64 -11.33 -1.92
N THR A 89 -9.80 -12.32 -1.62
CA THR A 89 -10.23 -13.66 -1.22
C THR A 89 -9.86 -13.87 0.23
N ILE A 90 -10.87 -14.14 1.07
CA ILE A 90 -10.71 -14.45 2.49
C ILE A 90 -10.93 -15.94 2.68
N LYS A 91 -9.91 -16.66 3.14
CA LYS A 91 -9.98 -18.06 3.51
C LYS A 91 -10.01 -18.18 5.02
N PHE A 92 -11.06 -18.78 5.55
CA PHE A 92 -11.17 -19.08 6.97
C PHE A 92 -10.44 -20.38 7.29
N ARG A 93 -10.07 -20.56 8.57
CA ARG A 93 -9.43 -21.79 9.07
C ARG A 93 -10.24 -23.06 8.78
N ASP A 94 -11.56 -22.95 8.78
CA ASP A 94 -12.50 -24.05 8.48
C ASP A 94 -12.68 -24.32 6.98
N GLY A 95 -11.94 -23.61 6.11
CA GLY A 95 -12.00 -23.78 4.67
C GLY A 95 -13.06 -22.91 3.97
N ARG A 96 -13.94 -22.21 4.70
CA ARG A 96 -14.89 -21.28 4.06
C ARG A 96 -14.14 -20.19 3.29
N LEU A 97 -14.70 -19.81 2.14
CA LEU A 97 -14.17 -18.75 1.28
C LEU A 97 -15.19 -17.62 1.16
N LYS A 98 -14.71 -16.37 1.29
CA LYS A 98 -15.47 -15.17 0.91
C LYS A 98 -14.68 -14.38 -0.13
N ARG A 99 -15.35 -13.85 -1.14
CA ARG A 99 -14.75 -13.05 -2.19
C ARG A 99 -15.41 -11.68 -2.27
N PHE A 100 -14.61 -10.64 -2.42
CA PHE A 100 -15.06 -9.26 -2.50
C PHE A 100 -14.36 -8.53 -3.64
N LYS A 101 -14.99 -7.50 -4.18
CA LYS A 101 -14.39 -6.57 -5.13
C LYS A 101 -14.82 -5.15 -4.76
N PHE A 102 -13.84 -4.25 -4.67
CA PHE A 102 -14.06 -2.84 -4.34
C PHE A 102 -13.41 -1.95 -5.41
N LYS A 103 -14.04 -0.84 -5.76
CA LYS A 103 -13.40 0.21 -6.57
C LYS A 103 -12.37 0.95 -5.71
N THR A 104 -11.20 1.24 -6.27
CA THR A 104 -10.11 1.96 -5.58
C THR A 104 -9.80 3.32 -6.20
N ARG A 105 -10.15 3.54 -7.47
CA ARG A 105 -9.90 4.79 -8.18
C ARG A 105 -10.97 5.05 -9.23
N THR A 106 -11.29 6.32 -9.47
CA THR A 106 -12.24 6.77 -10.50
C THR A 106 -11.56 7.47 -11.68
N SER A 107 -10.28 7.81 -11.54
CA SER A 107 -9.42 8.41 -12.57
C SER A 107 -8.24 7.50 -12.90
N ALA A 108 -7.58 7.72 -14.03
CA ALA A 108 -6.40 6.96 -14.42
C ALA A 108 -5.20 7.23 -13.49
N GLU A 109 -4.29 6.28 -13.39
CA GLU A 109 -3.01 6.49 -12.70
C GLU A 109 -2.17 7.54 -13.44
N GLY A 110 -1.54 8.45 -12.68
CA GLY A 110 -0.74 9.54 -13.23
C GLY A 110 -1.52 10.72 -13.84
N SER A 111 -2.86 10.67 -13.89
CA SER A 111 -3.66 11.71 -14.57
C SER A 111 -4.09 12.89 -13.67
N ILE A 112 -3.47 13.09 -12.51
CA ILE A 112 -3.86 14.16 -11.59
C ILE A 112 -3.13 15.43 -12.02
N GLU A 113 -3.88 16.48 -12.37
CA GLU A 113 -3.37 17.82 -12.63
C GLU A 113 -3.61 18.69 -11.39
N PRO A 114 -2.60 18.86 -10.50
CA PRO A 114 -2.82 19.42 -9.16
C PRO A 114 -3.22 20.90 -9.15
N TYR A 115 -2.92 21.63 -10.23
CA TYR A 115 -3.19 23.07 -10.35
C TYR A 115 -4.24 23.40 -11.43
N ASP A 116 -4.89 22.38 -12.01
CA ASP A 116 -5.91 22.63 -13.03
C ASP A 116 -7.08 23.44 -12.44
N GLY A 117 -7.39 24.57 -13.07
CA GLY A 117 -8.38 25.54 -12.59
C GLY A 117 -8.04 26.26 -11.27
N ALA A 118 -6.86 26.04 -10.68
CA ALA A 118 -6.45 26.72 -9.45
C ALA A 118 -5.95 28.15 -9.75
N PRO A 119 -6.19 29.13 -8.85
CA PRO A 119 -5.66 30.47 -9.02
C PRO A 119 -4.13 30.47 -8.89
N ALA A 120 -3.47 31.42 -9.57
CA ALA A 120 -2.03 31.61 -9.41
C ALA A 120 -1.70 32.09 -7.99
N GLY A 121 -0.58 31.60 -7.44
CA GLY A 121 -0.08 32.08 -6.15
C GLY A 121 0.29 33.57 -6.23
N SER A 122 -0.11 34.35 -5.23
CA SER A 122 0.25 35.76 -5.08
C SER A 122 1.19 35.94 -3.88
N PRO A 123 2.38 36.54 -4.05
CA PRO A 123 3.30 36.82 -2.93
C PRO A 123 2.69 37.70 -1.82
N GLY A 124 1.70 38.53 -2.15
CA GLY A 124 1.01 39.39 -1.17
C GLY A 124 0.03 38.65 -0.25
N ASP A 125 -0.29 37.40 -0.54
CA ASP A 125 -1.29 36.58 0.17
C ASP A 125 -0.63 35.56 1.11
N LEU A 126 0.71 35.56 1.26
CA LEU A 126 1.43 34.59 2.10
C LEU A 126 1.16 34.74 3.60
N ALA A 127 0.76 35.93 4.04
CA ALA A 127 0.35 36.19 5.43
C ALA A 127 -1.13 35.87 5.67
N SER A 128 -1.89 35.58 4.61
CA SER A 128 -3.27 35.14 4.70
C SER A 128 -3.36 33.73 5.28
N PRO A 129 -4.38 33.41 6.09
CA PRO A 129 -4.58 32.04 6.58
C PRO A 129 -5.13 31.09 5.49
N ASN A 130 -5.42 31.59 4.29
CA ASN A 130 -6.07 30.84 3.23
C ASN A 130 -5.12 29.87 2.53
N PHE A 131 -5.64 28.71 2.12
CA PHE A 131 -4.93 27.84 1.17
C PHE A 131 -4.97 28.40 -0.26
N PHE A 132 -4.12 27.86 -1.16
CA PHE A 132 -4.05 28.33 -2.55
C PHE A 132 -5.39 28.20 -3.31
N THR A 133 -6.28 27.30 -2.92
CA THR A 133 -7.63 27.14 -3.50
C THR A 133 -8.70 28.02 -2.84
N GLU A 134 -8.30 28.84 -1.87
CA GLU A 134 -9.16 29.70 -1.05
C GLU A 134 -8.83 31.18 -1.22
N ALA A 135 -8.04 31.55 -2.23
CA ALA A 135 -7.72 32.94 -2.55
C ALA A 135 -8.99 33.82 -2.56
N GLY A 136 -8.95 34.91 -1.79
CA GLY A 136 -10.08 35.84 -1.65
C GLY A 136 -11.28 35.36 -0.83
N LYS A 137 -11.23 34.17 -0.21
CA LYS A 137 -12.29 33.70 0.70
C LYS A 137 -12.10 34.25 2.12
N THR A 138 -13.19 34.54 2.82
CA THR A 138 -13.16 34.79 4.26
C THR A 138 -13.37 33.47 5.00
N LEU A 139 -12.40 33.05 5.81
CA LEU A 139 -12.53 31.83 6.61
C LEU A 139 -13.51 32.06 7.77
N PRO A 140 -14.32 31.05 8.14
CA PRO A 140 -15.22 31.16 9.29
C PRO A 140 -14.42 31.35 10.58
N VAL A 141 -14.77 32.40 11.33
CA VAL A 141 -14.21 32.65 12.67
C VAL A 141 -15.20 32.10 13.70
N PRO A 142 -14.77 31.21 14.62
CA PRO A 142 -15.64 30.71 15.66
C PRO A 142 -16.21 31.87 16.49
N THR A 143 -17.54 31.94 16.61
CA THR A 143 -18.20 32.83 17.58
C THR A 143 -18.16 32.17 18.95
N ARG A 144 -17.73 32.93 19.97
CA ARG A 144 -17.77 32.49 21.38
C ARG A 144 -19.20 32.32 21.87
#